data_AF-A0A2N1JEH2-F1
#
_entry.id   AF-A0A2N1JEH2-F1
#
_cell.length_a   1.000
_cell.length_b   1.000
_cell.length_c   1.000
_cell.angle_alpha   90.00
_cell.angle_beta   90.00
_cell.angle_gamma   90.00
#
_symmetry.space_group_name_H-M   'P 1'
#
loop_
_entity.id
_entity.type
_entity.pdbx_description
1 polymer ?
#
loop_
_entity_poly.entity_id
_entity_poly.type
_entity_poly.pdbx_seq_one_letter_code
_entity_poly.pdbx_strand_id
1 'polypeptide(L)'
;MLRWHAGRAKIQLKLAIQRARMLQQKKESLAKRGRYEIAELAQHGKWESARVKTESLIMDDVHVELLELLELYTETLYARFALLDTASTEPDAAVLEAVLAILYAGHRTELPELTTLRDMLIVRYGMKLATCAEENEGDCVSQRVTKKVEYKMPALALVDAYLTEICKTYGVCMPGAPPQELPVEAAPSTPTSQSEWDALVGRFATLKR
;
A
#
# COMPACT_ATOMS: atom_id res chain seq x y z
N MET A 1 -25.00 9.06 -30.64
CA MET A 1 -23.76 8.27 -30.48
C MET A 1 -22.81 9.08 -29.62
N LEU A 2 -22.29 8.53 -28.52
CA LEU A 2 -21.22 9.19 -27.78
C LEU A 2 -20.00 9.31 -28.71
N ARG A 3 -19.46 10.52 -28.85
CA ARG A 3 -18.32 10.83 -29.70
C ARG A 3 -17.11 11.07 -28.80
N TRP A 4 -15.94 10.57 -29.20
CA TRP A 4 -14.68 10.89 -28.53
C TRP A 4 -14.46 12.41 -28.50
N HIS A 5 -14.15 12.92 -27.32
CA HIS A 5 -13.89 14.35 -27.12
C HIS A 5 -12.56 14.54 -26.38
N ALA A 6 -11.50 14.78 -27.14
CA ALA A 6 -10.13 14.87 -26.63
C ALA A 6 -9.95 15.89 -25.49
N GLY A 7 -10.45 17.12 -25.65
CA GLY A 7 -10.33 18.14 -24.61
C GLY A 7 -10.96 17.73 -23.28
N ARG A 8 -12.12 17.05 -23.32
CA ARG A 8 -12.82 16.54 -22.14
C ARG A 8 -12.05 15.37 -21.51
N ALA A 9 -11.54 14.44 -22.32
CA ALA A 9 -10.72 13.33 -21.83
C ALA A 9 -9.43 13.81 -21.14
N LYS A 10 -8.79 14.85 -21.69
CA LYS A 10 -7.60 15.46 -21.08
C LYS A 10 -7.89 16.10 -19.72
N ILE A 11 -9.02 16.80 -19.59
CA ILE A 11 -9.47 17.34 -18.30
C ILE A 11 -9.82 16.21 -17.34
N GLN A 12 -10.49 15.17 -17.82
CA GLN A 12 -10.87 14.00 -17.03
C GLN A 12 -9.65 13.31 -16.42
N LEU A 13 -8.57 13.14 -17.19
CA LEU A 13 -7.31 12.60 -16.71
C LEU A 13 -6.71 13.44 -15.56
N LYS A 14 -6.71 14.77 -15.68
CA LYS A 14 -6.24 15.65 -14.59
C LYS A 14 -7.07 15.50 -13.33
N LEU A 15 -8.40 15.43 -13.47
CA LEU A 15 -9.30 15.26 -12.33
C LEU A 15 -9.07 13.91 -11.66
N ALA A 16 -8.91 12.83 -12.44
CA ALA A 16 -8.60 11.50 -11.91
C ALA A 16 -7.30 11.50 -11.11
N ILE A 17 -6.21 12.10 -11.63
CA ILE A 17 -4.92 12.20 -10.93
C ILE A 17 -5.09 12.94 -9.60
N GLN A 18 -5.73 14.12 -9.61
CA GLN A 18 -5.93 14.91 -8.39
C GLN A 18 -6.78 14.18 -7.35
N ARG A 19 -7.84 13.48 -7.80
CA ARG A 19 -8.75 12.75 -6.92
C ARG A 19 -8.11 11.49 -6.34
N ALA A 20 -7.31 10.77 -7.13
CA ALA A 20 -6.53 9.63 -6.66
C ALA A 20 -5.58 10.04 -5.52
N ARG A 21 -4.79 11.11 -5.71
CA ARG A 21 -3.87 11.62 -4.67
C ARG A 21 -4.58 11.99 -3.37
N MET A 22 -5.71 12.71 -3.46
CA MET A 22 -6.49 13.09 -2.27
C MET A 22 -7.04 11.86 -1.54
N LEU A 23 -7.50 10.86 -2.28
CA LEU A 23 -8.04 9.62 -1.71
C LEU A 23 -6.95 8.78 -1.04
N GLN A 24 -5.78 8.66 -1.66
CA GLN A 24 -4.61 7.99 -1.08
C GLN A 24 -4.21 8.66 0.23
N GLN A 25 -4.06 9.99 0.25
CA GLN A 25 -3.72 10.75 1.47
C GLN A 25 -4.76 10.54 2.58
N LYS A 26 -6.05 10.53 2.22
CA LYS A 26 -7.13 10.23 3.17
C LYS A 26 -7.00 8.81 3.73
N LYS A 27 -6.81 7.80 2.87
CA LYS A 27 -6.65 6.39 3.27
C LYS A 27 -5.42 6.19 4.15
N GLU A 28 -4.30 6.85 3.85
CA GLU A 28 -3.09 6.80 4.68
C GLU A 28 -3.34 7.38 6.09
N SER A 29 -4.10 8.48 6.19
CA SER A 29 -4.49 9.04 7.50
C SER A 29 -5.39 8.07 8.29
N LEU A 30 -6.29 7.37 7.60
CA LEU A 30 -7.17 6.36 8.21
C LEU A 30 -6.39 5.13 8.65
N ALA A 31 -5.39 4.70 7.87
CA ALA A 31 -4.51 3.59 8.21
C ALA A 31 -3.69 3.88 9.48
N LYS A 32 -3.17 5.10 9.62
CA LYS A 32 -2.48 5.55 10.85
C LYS A 32 -3.38 5.45 12.09
N ARG A 33 -4.63 5.91 11.96
CA ARG A 33 -5.62 5.77 13.03
C ARG A 33 -5.99 4.30 13.29
N GLY A 34 -6.14 3.51 12.22
CA GLY A 34 -6.46 2.09 12.30
C GLY A 34 -5.40 1.30 13.09
N ARG A 35 -4.11 1.58 12.86
CA ARG A 35 -2.99 0.98 13.61
C ARG A 35 -3.07 1.29 15.11
N TYR A 36 -3.39 2.53 15.47
CA TYR A 36 -3.61 2.92 16.86
C TYR A 36 -4.80 2.16 17.48
N GLU A 37 -5.94 2.09 16.78
CA GLU A 37 -7.13 1.37 17.27
C GLU A 37 -6.87 -0.14 17.42
N ILE A 38 -6.02 -0.74 16.58
CA ILE A 38 -5.58 -2.13 16.71
C ILE A 38 -4.75 -2.31 17.99
N ALA A 39 -3.81 -1.41 18.25
CA ALA A 39 -3.00 -1.44 19.46
C ALA A 39 -3.86 -1.29 20.73
N GLU A 40 -4.86 -0.42 20.71
CA GLU A 40 -5.81 -0.26 21.82
C GLU A 40 -6.61 -1.55 22.07
N LEU A 41 -7.11 -2.22 21.02
CA LEU A 41 -7.80 -3.50 21.15
C LEU A 41 -6.90 -4.59 21.75
N ALA A 42 -5.65 -4.65 21.30
CA ALA A 42 -4.63 -5.55 21.81
C ALA A 42 -4.34 -5.30 23.31
N GLN A 43 -4.22 -4.04 23.72
CA GLN A 43 -4.00 -3.66 25.12
C GLN A 43 -5.14 -4.10 26.05
N HIS A 44 -6.38 -4.09 25.56
CA HIS A 44 -7.55 -4.58 26.28
C HIS A 44 -7.74 -6.10 26.20
N GLY A 45 -6.78 -6.84 25.61
CA GLY A 45 -6.83 -8.30 25.47
C GLY A 45 -7.83 -8.81 24.44
N LYS A 46 -8.37 -7.94 23.57
CA LYS A 46 -9.36 -8.30 22.53
C LYS A 46 -8.68 -8.76 21.25
N TRP A 47 -7.90 -9.83 21.34
CA TRP A 47 -7.03 -10.34 20.26
C TRP A 47 -7.77 -10.70 18.97
N GLU A 48 -8.93 -11.36 19.08
CA GLU A 48 -9.74 -11.71 17.90
C GLU A 48 -10.24 -10.46 17.16
N SER A 49 -10.70 -9.45 17.89
CA SER A 49 -11.10 -8.18 17.28
C SER A 49 -9.92 -7.43 16.67
N ALA A 50 -8.74 -7.49 17.29
CA ALA A 50 -7.52 -6.90 16.76
C ALA A 50 -7.07 -7.60 15.46
N ARG A 51 -7.19 -8.93 15.38
CA ARG A 51 -6.89 -9.72 14.16
C ARG A 51 -7.81 -9.34 13.00
N VAL A 52 -9.13 -9.38 13.20
CA VAL A 52 -10.11 -9.00 12.17
C VAL A 52 -9.87 -7.58 11.67
N LYS A 53 -9.54 -6.66 12.58
CA LYS A 53 -9.23 -5.28 12.20
C LYS A 53 -7.89 -5.14 11.45
N THR A 54 -6.92 -5.97 11.79
CA THR A 54 -5.64 -6.05 11.07
C THR A 54 -5.83 -6.61 9.65
N GLU A 55 -6.69 -7.61 9.47
CA GLU A 55 -7.07 -8.11 8.13
C GLU A 55 -7.63 -6.98 7.26
N SER A 56 -8.59 -6.21 7.80
CA SER A 56 -9.16 -5.06 7.09
C SER A 56 -8.10 -4.00 6.75
N LEU A 57 -7.15 -3.74 7.67
CA LEU A 57 -6.07 -2.77 7.44
C LEU A 57 -5.15 -3.22 6.31
N ILE A 58 -4.76 -4.50 6.28
CA ILE A 58 -3.93 -5.07 5.19
C ILE A 58 -4.64 -4.91 3.84
N MET A 59 -5.95 -5.18 3.80
CA MET A 59 -6.74 -5.02 2.58
C MET A 59 -6.81 -3.56 2.13
N ASP A 60 -6.98 -2.62 3.06
CA ASP A 60 -6.93 -1.19 2.77
C ASP A 60 -5.55 -0.77 2.23
N ASP A 61 -4.45 -1.27 2.80
CA ASP A 61 -3.09 -0.99 2.34
C ASP A 61 -2.88 -1.48 0.88
N VAL A 62 -3.31 -2.71 0.56
CA VAL A 62 -3.25 -3.25 -0.83
C VAL A 62 -4.10 -2.41 -1.79
N HIS A 63 -5.26 -1.92 -1.34
CA HIS A 63 -6.11 -1.05 -2.13
C HIS A 63 -5.47 0.32 -2.39
N VAL A 64 -4.74 0.89 -1.43
CA VAL A 64 -3.96 2.11 -1.64
C VAL A 64 -2.90 1.90 -2.72
N GLU A 65 -2.17 0.77 -2.68
CA GLU A 65 -1.19 0.42 -3.71
C GLU A 65 -1.83 0.27 -5.11
N LEU A 66 -3.09 -0.19 -5.20
CA LEU A 66 -3.85 -0.20 -6.46
C LEU A 66 -4.13 1.23 -6.95
N LEU A 67 -4.56 2.13 -6.06
CA LEU A 67 -4.85 3.51 -6.39
C LEU A 67 -3.60 4.26 -6.88
N GLU A 68 -2.44 4.02 -6.26
CA GLU A 68 -1.14 4.56 -6.70
C GLU A 68 -0.75 4.06 -8.10
N LEU A 69 -0.99 2.77 -8.36
CA LEU A 69 -0.71 2.17 -9.66
C LEU A 69 -1.63 2.75 -10.76
N LEU A 70 -2.91 2.97 -10.45
CA LEU A 70 -3.86 3.60 -11.39
C LEU A 70 -3.54 5.07 -11.61
N GLU A 71 -3.09 5.80 -10.58
CA GLU A 71 -2.58 7.15 -10.72
C GLU A 71 -1.43 7.19 -11.74
N LEU A 72 -0.41 6.35 -11.56
CA LEU A 72 0.73 6.27 -12.47
C LEU A 72 0.30 6.04 -13.93
N TYR A 73 -0.69 5.18 -14.17
CA TYR A 73 -1.21 4.94 -15.52
C TYR A 73 -1.97 6.16 -16.05
N THR A 74 -2.80 6.83 -15.24
CA THR A 74 -3.45 8.07 -15.66
C THR A 74 -2.45 9.20 -15.95
N GLU A 75 -1.34 9.29 -15.21
CA GLU A 75 -0.26 10.22 -15.49
C GLU A 75 0.45 9.89 -16.80
N THR A 76 0.69 8.60 -17.06
CA THR A 76 1.28 8.13 -18.32
C THR A 76 0.42 8.52 -19.52
N LEU A 77 -0.90 8.29 -19.43
CA LEU A 77 -1.85 8.69 -20.46
C LEU A 77 -1.92 10.21 -20.63
N TYR A 78 -1.86 10.97 -19.53
CA TYR A 78 -1.88 12.42 -19.57
C TYR A 78 -0.60 13.00 -20.19
N ALA A 79 0.57 12.47 -19.84
CA ALA A 79 1.87 12.88 -20.39
C ALA A 79 1.97 12.58 -21.89
N ARG A 80 1.39 11.45 -22.32
CA ARG A 80 1.39 10.98 -23.71
C ARG A 80 0.06 11.22 -24.41
N PHE A 81 -0.68 12.26 -24.03
CA PHE A 81 -2.04 12.49 -24.50
C PHE A 81 -2.18 12.58 -26.03
N ALA A 82 -1.14 13.06 -26.72
CA ALA A 82 -1.13 13.14 -28.18
C ALA A 82 -1.35 11.77 -28.86
N LEU A 83 -0.94 10.67 -28.22
CA LEU A 83 -1.12 9.31 -28.76
C LEU A 83 -2.58 8.84 -28.70
N LEU A 84 -3.37 9.34 -27.73
CA LEU A 84 -4.80 9.04 -27.58
C LEU A 84 -5.66 9.77 -28.64
N ASP A 85 -5.16 10.90 -29.15
CA ASP A 85 -5.87 11.76 -30.13
C ASP A 85 -5.46 11.49 -31.59
N THR A 86 -4.75 10.38 -31.83
CA THR A 86 -4.43 9.93 -33.18
C THR A 86 -5.68 9.44 -33.93
N ALA A 87 -5.62 9.37 -35.26
CA ALA A 87 -6.73 8.82 -36.06
C ALA A 87 -6.84 7.28 -35.97
N SER A 88 -5.85 6.60 -35.37
CA SER A 88 -5.82 5.14 -35.24
C SER A 88 -6.96 4.63 -34.36
N THR A 89 -7.64 3.57 -34.77
CA THR A 89 -8.64 2.87 -33.94
C THR A 89 -8.03 1.97 -32.87
N GLU A 90 -6.72 1.76 -32.88
CA GLU A 90 -6.00 0.93 -31.91
C GLU A 90 -5.09 1.81 -31.03
N PRO A 91 -4.97 1.49 -29.73
CA PRO A 91 -4.07 2.20 -28.83
C PRO A 91 -2.61 1.92 -29.20
N ASP A 92 -1.77 2.96 -29.11
CA ASP A 92 -0.34 2.83 -29.32
C ASP A 92 0.29 1.95 -28.22
N ALA A 93 1.29 1.13 -28.56
CA ALA A 93 1.98 0.25 -27.62
C ALA A 93 2.55 1.00 -26.40
N ALA A 94 2.93 2.28 -26.58
CA ALA A 94 3.45 3.14 -25.52
C ALA A 94 2.41 3.56 -24.46
N VAL A 95 1.12 3.37 -24.72
CA VAL A 95 0.00 3.69 -23.80
C VAL A 95 -0.94 2.51 -23.56
N LEU A 96 -0.80 1.43 -24.33
CA LEU A 96 -1.66 0.25 -24.29
C LEU A 96 -1.81 -0.32 -22.86
N GLU A 97 -0.71 -0.52 -22.13
CA GLU A 97 -0.75 -1.06 -20.77
C GLU A 97 -1.61 -0.19 -19.83
N ALA A 98 -1.45 1.13 -19.93
CA ALA A 98 -2.22 2.08 -19.12
C ALA A 98 -3.71 2.11 -19.50
N VAL A 99 -4.02 2.01 -20.80
CA VAL A 99 -5.41 1.90 -21.28
C VAL A 99 -6.05 0.62 -20.76
N LEU A 100 -5.40 -0.53 -20.90
CA LEU A 100 -5.92 -1.82 -20.45
C LEU A 100 -6.12 -1.86 -18.94
N ALA A 101 -5.17 -1.32 -18.16
CA ALA A 101 -5.30 -1.23 -16.71
C ALA A 101 -6.53 -0.42 -16.28
N ILE A 102 -6.81 0.71 -16.92
CA ILE A 102 -7.98 1.55 -16.60
C ILE A 102 -9.29 0.90 -17.06
N LEU A 103 -9.29 0.22 -18.21
CA LEU A 103 -10.46 -0.53 -18.67
C LEU A 103 -10.84 -1.64 -17.67
N TYR A 104 -9.84 -2.37 -17.19
CA TYR A 104 -10.00 -3.48 -16.23
C TYR A 104 -10.38 -3.02 -14.82
N ALA A 105 -9.66 -2.04 -14.26
CA ALA A 105 -9.80 -1.69 -12.85
C ALA A 105 -10.61 -0.41 -12.60
N GLY A 106 -10.83 0.45 -13.61
CA GLY A 106 -11.36 1.80 -13.41
C GLY A 106 -12.72 1.84 -12.71
N HIS A 107 -13.61 0.89 -13.02
CA HIS A 107 -14.94 0.78 -12.42
C HIS A 107 -14.96 0.04 -11.06
N ARG A 108 -13.84 -0.57 -10.66
CA ARG A 108 -13.70 -1.32 -9.40
C ARG A 108 -13.18 -0.45 -8.26
N THR A 109 -13.01 0.84 -8.52
CA THR A 109 -12.56 1.84 -7.55
C THR A 109 -13.68 2.80 -7.19
N GLU A 110 -13.53 3.49 -6.05
CA GLU A 110 -14.41 4.54 -5.58
C GLU A 110 -14.22 5.89 -6.31
N LEU A 111 -13.40 5.93 -7.37
CA LEU A 111 -13.11 7.13 -8.15
C LEU A 111 -14.06 7.23 -9.35
N PRO A 112 -15.14 8.04 -9.30
CA PRO A 112 -16.07 8.20 -10.43
C PRO A 112 -15.36 8.78 -11.66
N GLU A 113 -14.25 9.49 -11.45
CA GLU A 113 -13.45 10.04 -12.53
C GLU A 113 -12.79 8.95 -13.39
N LEU A 114 -12.36 7.84 -12.79
CA LEU A 114 -11.81 6.68 -13.49
C LEU A 114 -12.89 5.90 -14.23
N THR A 115 -14.08 5.75 -13.65
CA THR A 115 -15.23 5.16 -14.35
C THR A 115 -15.61 5.96 -15.59
N THR A 116 -15.67 7.28 -15.46
CA THR A 116 -15.95 8.18 -16.59
C THR A 116 -14.85 8.10 -17.66
N LEU A 117 -13.58 8.01 -17.24
CA LEU A 117 -12.45 7.85 -18.16
C LEU A 117 -12.51 6.51 -18.91
N ARG A 118 -12.87 5.42 -18.22
CA ARG A 118 -13.12 4.10 -18.82
C ARG A 118 -14.17 4.22 -19.92
N ASP A 119 -15.30 4.85 -19.65
CA ASP A 119 -16.37 5.02 -20.65
C ASP A 119 -15.89 5.81 -21.89
N MET A 120 -15.06 6.84 -21.68
CA MET A 120 -14.45 7.59 -22.78
C MET A 120 -13.49 6.72 -23.61
N LEU A 121 -12.71 5.85 -22.97
CA LEU A 121 -11.80 4.92 -23.65
C LEU A 121 -12.57 3.83 -24.42
N ILE A 122 -13.71 3.36 -23.90
CA ILE A 122 -14.61 2.43 -24.59
C ILE A 122 -15.16 3.07 -25.87
N VAL A 123 -15.58 4.34 -25.80
CA VAL A 123 -16.03 5.09 -26.98
C VAL A 123 -14.90 5.28 -28.00
N ARG A 124 -13.64 5.38 -27.52
CA ARG A 124 -12.47 5.64 -28.37
C ARG A 124 -11.94 4.43 -29.10
N TYR A 125 -11.83 3.30 -28.41
CA TYR A 125 -11.19 2.06 -28.89
C TYR A 125 -12.17 0.92 -29.15
N GLY A 126 -13.45 1.13 -28.79
CA GLY A 126 -14.52 0.18 -29.00
C GLY A 126 -14.71 -0.81 -27.85
N MET A 127 -15.91 -1.39 -27.79
CA MET A 127 -16.31 -2.32 -26.75
C MET A 127 -15.49 -3.61 -26.75
N LYS A 128 -15.03 -4.08 -27.92
CA LYS A 128 -14.27 -5.32 -28.03
C LYS A 128 -12.99 -5.31 -27.18
N LEU A 129 -12.24 -4.21 -27.23
CA LEU A 129 -11.04 -4.05 -26.41
C LEU A 129 -11.38 -4.03 -24.92
N ALA A 130 -12.49 -3.37 -24.57
CA ALA A 130 -12.94 -3.28 -23.19
C ALA A 130 -13.32 -4.64 -22.61
N THR A 131 -14.05 -5.47 -23.36
CA THR A 131 -14.40 -6.84 -22.97
C THR A 131 -13.16 -7.71 -22.82
N CYS A 132 -12.22 -7.64 -23.78
CA CYS A 132 -10.95 -8.37 -23.72
C CYS A 132 -10.15 -8.00 -22.46
N ALA A 133 -10.05 -6.70 -22.15
CA ALA A 133 -9.40 -6.21 -20.94
C ALA A 133 -10.12 -6.67 -19.67
N GLU A 134 -11.45 -6.60 -19.63
CA GLU A 134 -12.30 -6.99 -18.49
C GLU A 134 -12.16 -8.47 -18.13
N GLU A 135 -12.14 -9.34 -19.15
CA GLU A 135 -11.94 -10.79 -19.01
C GLU A 135 -10.46 -11.16 -18.82
N ASN A 136 -9.54 -10.18 -18.95
CA ASN A 136 -8.10 -10.39 -18.99
C ASN A 136 -7.72 -11.52 -19.98
N GLU A 137 -8.34 -11.51 -21.16
CA GLU A 137 -8.12 -12.54 -22.17
C GLU A 137 -6.66 -12.50 -22.63
N GLY A 138 -5.99 -13.66 -22.60
CA GLY A 138 -4.58 -13.79 -22.98
C GLY A 138 -3.58 -13.05 -22.08
N ASP A 139 -3.94 -12.77 -20.81
CA ASP A 139 -3.10 -12.02 -19.87
C ASP A 139 -2.70 -10.63 -20.41
N CYS A 140 -3.63 -9.98 -21.11
CA CYS A 140 -3.40 -8.66 -21.70
C CYS A 140 -3.20 -7.56 -20.64
N VAL A 141 -3.71 -7.74 -19.42
CA VAL A 141 -3.55 -6.79 -18.32
C VAL A 141 -2.35 -7.17 -17.46
N SER A 142 -1.52 -6.18 -17.14
CA SER A 142 -0.36 -6.33 -16.27
C SER A 142 -0.70 -7.04 -14.95
N GLN A 143 0.08 -8.08 -14.59
CA GLN A 143 -0.12 -8.82 -13.35
C GLN A 143 -0.06 -7.95 -12.08
N ARG A 144 0.59 -6.78 -12.18
CA ARG A 144 0.67 -5.79 -11.11
C ARG A 144 -0.70 -5.22 -10.74
N VAL A 145 -1.60 -5.11 -11.72
CA VAL A 145 -2.97 -4.63 -11.54
C VAL A 145 -3.87 -5.78 -11.12
N THR A 146 -3.85 -6.89 -11.86
CA THR A 146 -4.79 -8.00 -11.63
C THR A 146 -4.68 -8.57 -10.22
N LYS A 147 -3.46 -8.74 -9.69
CA LYS A 147 -3.22 -9.23 -8.32
C LYS A 147 -3.74 -8.29 -7.23
N LYS A 148 -3.74 -6.98 -7.47
CA LYS A 148 -4.18 -5.98 -6.48
C LYS A 148 -5.70 -5.73 -6.53
N VAL A 149 -6.29 -5.92 -7.71
CA VAL A 149 -7.75 -5.86 -7.90
C VAL A 149 -8.43 -7.11 -7.33
N GLU A 150 -7.76 -8.27 -7.39
CA GLU A 150 -8.28 -9.51 -6.83
C GLU A 150 -8.34 -9.41 -5.30
N TYR A 151 -9.55 -9.18 -4.77
CA TYR A 151 -9.79 -9.16 -3.34
C TYR A 151 -9.57 -10.58 -2.78
N LYS A 152 -8.44 -10.77 -2.09
CA LYS A 152 -8.07 -12.02 -1.43
C LYS A 152 -7.94 -11.82 0.08
N MET A 153 -8.44 -12.80 0.83
CA MET A 153 -8.23 -12.84 2.27
C MET A 153 -6.74 -13.00 2.57
N PRO A 154 -6.14 -12.15 3.41
CA PRO A 154 -4.73 -12.27 3.77
C PRO A 154 -4.49 -13.58 4.53
N ALA A 155 -3.32 -14.17 4.34
CA ALA A 155 -2.93 -15.36 5.09
C ALA A 155 -2.78 -15.01 6.59
N LEU A 156 -3.22 -15.91 7.48
CA LEU A 156 -3.14 -15.70 8.94
C LEU A 156 -1.73 -15.35 9.41
N ALA A 157 -0.70 -15.95 8.82
CA ALA A 157 0.70 -15.63 9.13
C ALA A 157 1.06 -14.16 8.84
N LEU A 158 0.50 -13.56 7.78
CA LEU A 158 0.71 -12.15 7.45
C LEU A 158 -0.01 -11.23 8.45
N VAL A 159 -1.22 -11.63 8.86
CA VAL A 159 -2.01 -10.91 9.87
C VAL A 159 -1.28 -10.89 11.21
N ASP A 160 -0.80 -12.05 11.67
CA ASP A 160 -0.06 -12.15 12.94
C ASP A 160 1.26 -11.37 12.88
N ALA A 161 1.96 -11.36 11.74
CA ALA A 161 3.16 -10.56 11.53
C ALA A 161 2.84 -9.04 11.62
N TYR A 162 1.80 -8.58 10.93
CA TYR A 162 1.35 -7.18 11.00
C TYR A 162 0.96 -6.78 12.42
N LEU A 163 0.17 -7.62 13.09
CA LEU A 163 -0.27 -7.37 14.46
C LEU A 163 0.91 -7.29 15.42
N THR A 164 1.91 -8.15 15.24
CA THR A 164 3.15 -8.16 16.03
C THR A 164 3.92 -6.85 15.85
N GLU A 165 4.10 -6.37 14.62
CA GLU A 165 4.80 -5.11 14.35
C GLU A 165 4.05 -3.89 14.89
N ILE A 166 2.71 -3.88 14.79
CA ILE A 166 1.88 -2.84 15.41
C ILE A 166 2.07 -2.86 16.93
N CYS A 167 1.95 -4.02 17.56
CA CYS A 167 2.11 -4.16 19.01
C CYS A 167 3.50 -3.71 19.48
N LYS A 168 4.58 -4.07 18.76
CA LYS A 168 5.93 -3.57 19.05
C LYS A 168 6.02 -2.05 18.96
N THR A 169 5.45 -1.45 17.91
CA THR A 169 5.49 0.00 17.68
C THR A 169 4.81 0.79 18.81
N TYR A 170 3.72 0.24 19.37
CA TYR A 170 2.95 0.87 20.45
C TYR A 170 3.27 0.32 21.86
N GLY A 171 4.27 -0.56 22.01
CA GLY A 171 4.70 -1.10 23.30
C GLY A 171 3.71 -2.06 23.97
N VAL A 172 2.87 -2.76 23.19
CA VAL A 172 1.87 -3.73 23.69
C VAL A 172 2.47 -5.14 23.72
N CYS A 173 2.33 -5.84 24.85
CA CYS A 173 2.82 -7.21 25.01
C CYS A 173 1.87 -8.23 24.36
N MET A 174 2.36 -8.98 23.37
CA MET A 174 1.62 -10.06 22.71
C MET A 174 1.67 -11.36 23.55
N PRO A 175 0.54 -12.05 23.77
CA PRO A 175 0.53 -13.34 24.46
C PRO A 175 1.23 -14.39 23.60
N GLY A 176 2.27 -15.02 24.14
CA GLY A 176 3.04 -16.06 23.46
C GLY A 176 4.22 -15.56 22.62
N ALA A 177 4.56 -14.27 22.67
CA ALA A 177 5.87 -13.83 22.18
C ALA A 177 6.97 -14.51 23.02
N PRO A 178 7.99 -15.17 22.43
CA PRO A 178 9.18 -15.51 23.18
C PRO A 178 9.71 -14.23 23.81
N PRO A 179 10.22 -14.26 25.06
CA PRO A 179 10.73 -13.07 25.72
C PRO A 179 11.67 -12.36 24.75
N GLN A 180 11.34 -11.13 24.36
CA GLN A 180 12.32 -10.30 23.68
C GLN A 180 13.48 -10.17 24.68
N GLU A 181 14.60 -10.82 24.38
CA GLU A 181 15.88 -10.41 24.91
C GLU A 181 16.06 -8.96 24.42
N LEU A 182 15.59 -8.01 25.24
CA LEU A 182 16.16 -6.68 25.26
C LEU A 182 17.68 -6.88 25.22
N PRO A 183 18.43 -6.19 24.36
CA PRO A 183 19.88 -6.18 24.45
C PRO A 183 20.19 -5.84 25.90
N VAL A 184 20.67 -6.84 26.65
CA VAL A 184 21.08 -6.65 28.02
C VAL A 184 22.28 -5.75 27.89
N GLU A 185 22.06 -4.46 28.06
CA GLU A 185 23.12 -3.48 28.25
C GLU A 185 23.98 -4.09 29.35
N ALA A 186 25.18 -4.55 28.96
CA ALA A 186 26.00 -5.40 29.79
C ALA A 186 26.25 -4.65 31.10
N ALA A 187 25.54 -5.05 32.16
CA ALA A 187 25.78 -4.54 33.49
C ALA A 187 27.27 -4.79 33.77
N PRO A 188 28.03 -3.78 34.22
CA PRO A 188 29.46 -3.94 34.46
C PRO A 188 29.63 -5.08 35.45
N SER A 189 30.27 -6.16 35.00
CA SER A 189 30.54 -7.35 35.79
C SER A 189 31.24 -6.96 37.07
N THR A 190 30.61 -7.26 38.21
CA THR A 190 31.20 -7.07 39.53
C THR A 190 32.46 -7.95 39.64
N PRO A 191 33.63 -7.40 40.01
CA PRO A 191 34.86 -8.17 40.13
C PRO A 191 34.66 -9.30 41.14
N THR A 192 34.89 -10.53 40.71
CA THR A 192 34.57 -11.75 41.47
C THR A 192 35.75 -12.22 42.33
N SER A 193 36.85 -11.45 42.38
CA SER A 193 37.98 -11.74 43.26
C SER A 193 38.46 -10.51 44.04
N GLN A 194 38.82 -10.71 45.32
CA GLN A 194 39.37 -9.66 46.20
C GLN A 194 40.61 -8.98 45.57
N SER A 195 41.41 -9.76 44.84
CA SER A 195 42.60 -9.28 44.11
C SER A 195 42.29 -8.31 42.98
N GLU A 196 41.15 -8.45 42.31
CA GLU A 196 40.73 -7.52 41.24
C GLU A 196 40.17 -6.22 41.83
N TRP A 197 39.53 -6.29 43.01
CA TRP A 197 39.10 -5.11 43.76
C TRP A 197 40.30 -4.25 44.22
N ASP A 198 41.35 -4.87 44.75
CA ASP A 198 42.55 -4.16 45.20
C ASP A 198 43.29 -3.49 44.02
N ALA A 199 43.33 -4.14 42.86
CA ALA A 199 43.91 -3.59 41.64
C ALA A 199 43.11 -2.38 41.09
N LEU A 200 41.78 -2.41 41.19
CA LEU A 200 40.91 -1.30 40.80
C LEU A 200 41.08 -0.11 41.75
N VAL A 201 41.11 -0.34 43.07
CA VAL A 201 41.29 0.72 44.07
C VAL A 201 42.65 1.42 43.90
N GLY A 202 43.72 0.68 43.60
CA GLY A 202 45.04 1.25 43.30
C GLY A 202 45.06 2.15 42.06
N ARG A 203 44.30 1.79 41.01
CA ARG A 203 44.14 2.60 39.80
C ARG A 203 43.35 3.89 40.06
N PHE A 204 42.36 3.87 40.94
CA PHE A 204 41.63 5.08 41.32
C PHE A 204 42.45 6.01 42.23
N ALA A 205 43.33 5.47 43.08
CA ALA A 205 44.20 6.27 43.95
C ALA A 205 45.27 7.07 43.17
N THR A 206 45.71 6.55 42.01
CA THR A 206 46.69 7.23 41.14
C THR A 206 46.07 8.36 40.31
N LEU A 207 44.76 8.33 40.06
CA LEU A 207 44.01 9.39 39.37
C LEU A 207 43.66 10.59 40.27
N LYS A 208 43.88 10.48 41.60
CA LYS A 208 43.63 11.56 42.57
C LYS A 208 44.90 12.30 43.03
N ARG A 209 46.02 12.16 42.31
CA ARG A 209 47.22 13.01 42.48
C ARG A 209 47.39 13.94 41.29
#